data_AF-A0A0F7HLN4-F1
#
_entry.id   AF-A0A0F7HLN4-F1
#
_cell.length_a   1.000
_cell.length_b   1.000
_cell.length_c   1.000
_cell.angle_alpha   90.00
_cell.angle_beta   90.00
_cell.angle_gamma   90.00
#
_symmetry.space_group_name_H-M   'P 1'
#
loop_
_entity.id
_entity.type
_entity.pdbx_description
1 polymer ?
#
loop_
_entity_poly.entity_id
_entity_poly.type
_entity_poly.pdbx_seq_one_letter_code
_entity_poly.pdbx_strand_id
1 'polypeptide(L)'
;MKNVLIVILLIAFGAGLYVNFGMSQNIDQSDIISESTEGETEENTEDDASQTSDEDGNSGNPATSGENLTFSQEPLQERYTQAVENNEALIIDVLLPSYYTDGFIETLAGQFGTDNIQFNRIDIDTNTVDLTELTVSENSDAVIMDALQIRDYNDEVLPERNVDNLTNAYMNIYNSDKIVYILGNPNVHEHENLADILAEDQASLVENDYFYIDNQDVSVDGEFYDYEADTLTPETESRIAESIYGYMVE
;
A
#
# COMPACT_ATOMS: atom_id res chain seq x y z
N MET A 1 0.55 -20.97 48.96
CA MET A 1 1.50 -21.13 47.84
C MET A 1 1.13 -20.31 46.60
N LYS A 2 -0.15 -20.21 46.18
CA LYS A 2 -0.56 -19.41 44.99
C LYS A 2 -0.11 -17.92 45.03
N ASN A 3 -0.25 -17.26 46.19
CA ASN A 3 0.02 -15.81 46.32
C ASN A 3 1.53 -15.44 46.27
N VAL A 4 2.44 -16.38 46.52
CA VAL A 4 3.90 -16.12 46.44
C VAL A 4 4.38 -16.14 44.99
N LEU A 5 3.75 -16.99 44.16
CA LEU A 5 4.10 -17.17 42.76
C LEU A 5 3.78 -15.92 41.92
N ILE A 6 2.68 -15.24 42.23
CA ILE A 6 2.26 -13.97 41.58
C ILE A 6 3.26 -12.84 41.87
N VAL A 7 3.79 -12.76 43.10
CA VAL A 7 4.78 -11.72 43.48
C VAL A 7 6.11 -11.94 42.76
N ILE A 8 6.54 -13.19 42.57
CA ILE A 8 7.77 -13.50 41.81
C ILE A 8 7.59 -13.16 40.32
N LEU A 9 6.42 -13.42 39.74
CA LEU A 9 6.10 -13.09 38.34
C LEU A 9 6.13 -11.57 38.07
N LEU A 10 5.58 -10.77 38.98
CA LEU A 10 5.63 -9.30 38.88
C LEU A 10 7.06 -8.73 38.94
N ILE A 11 7.93 -9.31 39.77
CA ILE A 11 9.34 -8.88 39.86
C ILE A 11 10.11 -9.23 38.57
N ALA A 12 9.85 -10.40 37.99
CA ALA A 12 10.47 -10.80 36.72
C ALA A 12 10.03 -9.87 35.56
N PHE A 13 8.74 -9.51 35.49
CA PHE A 13 8.22 -8.61 34.45
C PHE A 13 8.79 -7.18 34.57
N GLY A 14 8.87 -6.65 35.80
CA GLY A 14 9.47 -5.33 36.05
C GLY A 14 10.96 -5.24 35.73
N ALA A 15 11.72 -6.32 35.93
CA ALA A 15 13.13 -6.38 35.57
C ALA A 15 13.35 -6.46 34.04
N GLY A 16 12.48 -7.17 33.32
CA GLY A 16 12.56 -7.29 31.85
C GLY A 16 12.38 -5.96 31.12
N LEU A 17 11.42 -5.14 31.55
CA LEU A 17 11.17 -3.82 30.95
C LEU A 17 12.35 -2.84 31.10
N TYR A 18 13.11 -2.94 32.20
CA TYR A 18 14.22 -2.02 32.47
C TYR A 18 15.43 -2.24 31.55
N VAL A 19 15.58 -3.45 30.99
CA VAL A 19 16.68 -3.78 30.06
C VAL A 19 16.37 -3.28 28.65
N ASN A 20 15.10 -3.27 28.23
CA ASN A 20 14.71 -2.86 26.86
C ASN A 20 14.58 -1.34 26.67
N PHE A 21 14.29 -0.58 27.73
CA PHE A 21 14.18 0.90 27.69
C PHE A 21 15.37 1.64 28.32
N GLY A 22 16.41 0.92 28.74
CA GLY A 22 17.51 1.46 29.55
C GLY A 22 18.72 2.04 28.78
N MET A 23 18.71 2.05 27.44
CA MET A 23 19.90 2.40 26.64
C MET A 23 19.64 3.37 25.48
N SER A 24 18.99 4.49 25.79
CA SER A 24 18.90 5.66 24.90
C SER A 24 19.28 6.95 25.64
N GLN A 25 20.58 7.18 25.79
CA GLN A 25 21.15 8.49 26.09
C GLN A 25 22.44 8.72 25.30
N ASN A 26 22.33 9.58 24.28
CA ASN A 26 23.26 10.70 24.10
C ASN A 26 22.54 11.78 23.30
N ILE A 27 22.04 12.77 24.03
CA ILE A 27 21.66 14.08 23.49
C ILE A 27 22.94 14.89 23.46
N ASP A 28 23.32 15.42 22.30
CA ASP A 28 24.22 16.58 22.23
C ASP A 28 23.36 17.80 21.87
N GLN A 29 23.42 18.83 22.72
CA GLN A 29 22.55 20.00 22.67
C GLN A 29 23.41 21.26 22.76
N SER A 30 23.53 22.00 21.65
CA SER A 30 24.07 23.37 21.53
C SER A 30 24.27 23.68 20.03
N ASP A 31 23.99 24.87 19.48
CA ASP A 31 23.48 26.11 20.07
C ASP A 31 23.01 27.10 18.98
N ILE A 32 22.53 28.28 19.42
CA ILE A 32 22.43 29.58 18.71
C ILE A 32 21.12 29.92 17.97
N ILE A 33 20.41 30.80 18.66
CA ILE A 33 19.33 31.73 18.32
C ILE A 33 19.76 32.78 17.26
N SER A 34 18.83 33.20 16.37
CA SER A 34 18.62 34.63 16.11
C SER A 34 17.22 34.94 15.54
N GLU A 35 16.46 35.79 16.25
CA GLU A 35 15.33 36.55 15.68
C GLU A 35 15.80 37.56 14.62
N SER A 36 14.89 37.97 13.73
CA SER A 36 14.88 39.27 13.01
C SER A 36 13.52 39.59 12.38
N THR A 37 12.60 40.03 13.24
CA THR A 37 11.65 41.17 13.13
C THR A 37 11.29 41.80 11.75
N GLU A 38 9.98 41.84 11.50
CA GLU A 38 9.12 42.87 10.83
C GLU A 38 9.30 43.29 9.35
N GLY A 39 8.14 43.53 8.72
CA GLY A 39 7.98 44.13 7.39
C GLY A 39 6.51 44.31 6.99
N GLU A 40 5.72 45.09 7.75
CA GLU A 40 4.34 45.44 7.38
C GLU A 40 4.28 46.35 6.12
N THR A 41 3.25 46.20 5.29
CA THR A 41 2.58 47.34 4.63
C THR A 41 1.12 46.97 4.32
N GLU A 42 0.19 47.89 4.58
CA GLU A 42 -1.27 47.71 4.47
C GLU A 42 -1.86 48.14 3.09
N GLU A 43 -3.12 47.75 2.85
CA GLU A 43 -4.15 48.41 1.99
C GLU A 43 -3.87 48.61 0.48
N ASN A 44 -4.82 48.66 -0.48
CA ASN A 44 -6.30 48.49 -0.58
C ASN A 44 -6.65 48.24 -2.09
N THR A 45 -7.86 47.93 -2.59
CA THR A 45 -9.24 47.87 -2.05
C THR A 45 -10.10 46.86 -2.88
N GLU A 46 -11.30 46.53 -2.40
CA GLU A 46 -12.61 46.27 -3.09
C GLU A 46 -12.65 45.66 -4.52
N ASP A 47 -13.27 44.51 -4.79
CA ASP A 47 -14.68 44.04 -4.62
C ASP A 47 -15.51 44.15 -5.93
N ASP A 48 -15.79 43.02 -6.58
CA ASP A 48 -16.94 42.84 -7.48
C ASP A 48 -17.39 41.37 -7.43
N ALA A 49 -18.69 41.16 -7.24
CA ALA A 49 -19.29 39.86 -7.00
C ALA A 49 -20.49 39.64 -7.93
N SER A 50 -20.50 38.53 -8.67
CA SER A 50 -21.75 37.92 -9.13
C SER A 50 -21.64 36.42 -9.35
N GLN A 51 -22.73 35.73 -9.08
CA GLN A 51 -22.86 34.28 -8.89
C GLN A 51 -23.16 33.52 -10.19
N THR A 52 -23.19 32.19 -10.04
CA THR A 52 -23.93 31.11 -10.75
C THR A 52 -23.01 30.12 -11.48
N SER A 53 -23.22 28.79 -11.40
CA SER A 53 -24.08 27.96 -10.54
C SER A 53 -23.56 26.51 -10.54
N ASP A 54 -24.12 25.66 -9.66
CA ASP A 54 -23.71 24.30 -9.35
C ASP A 54 -23.88 23.25 -10.47
N GLU A 55 -23.53 21.98 -10.16
CA GLU A 55 -23.57 20.73 -10.95
C GLU A 55 -22.33 20.49 -11.86
N ASP A 56 -21.67 19.32 -11.87
CA ASP A 56 -21.71 18.13 -10.99
C ASP A 56 -20.42 17.32 -11.26
N GLY A 57 -19.89 16.54 -10.30
CA GLY A 57 -18.69 15.71 -10.56
C GLY A 57 -17.82 15.33 -9.36
N ASN A 58 -18.09 14.16 -8.79
CA ASN A 58 -17.16 13.34 -8.00
C ASN A 58 -16.55 13.95 -6.71
N SER A 59 -17.40 14.25 -5.73
CA SER A 59 -16.98 14.03 -4.34
C SER A 59 -16.88 12.52 -4.08
N GLY A 60 -15.68 11.97 -4.20
CA GLY A 60 -15.34 10.70 -3.55
C GLY A 60 -15.56 10.88 -2.05
N ASN A 61 -16.69 10.41 -1.54
CA ASN A 61 -17.00 10.50 -0.12
C ASN A 61 -16.23 9.38 0.59
N PRO A 62 -15.27 9.70 1.48
CA PRO A 62 -14.52 8.66 2.19
C PRO A 62 -15.50 7.73 2.91
N ALA A 63 -15.23 6.42 2.86
CA ALA A 63 -16.11 5.41 3.41
C ALA A 63 -16.46 5.76 4.88
N THR A 64 -17.75 5.76 5.20
CA THR A 64 -18.19 6.17 6.55
C THR A 64 -17.77 5.08 7.53
N SER A 65 -16.76 5.36 8.36
CA SER A 65 -16.20 4.38 9.30
C SER A 65 -17.29 3.73 10.17
N GLY A 66 -17.55 2.46 9.92
CA GLY A 66 -18.64 1.68 10.52
C GLY A 66 -19.59 0.97 9.55
N GLU A 67 -19.46 1.18 8.23
CA GLU A 67 -20.15 0.32 7.25
C GLU A 67 -19.42 -1.02 7.07
N ASN A 68 -20.18 -2.12 7.03
CA ASN A 68 -19.64 -3.43 6.66
C ASN A 68 -19.37 -3.42 5.16
N LEU A 69 -18.10 -3.47 4.78
CA LEU A 69 -17.69 -3.64 3.40
C LEU A 69 -18.23 -4.96 2.83
N THR A 70 -18.50 -4.96 1.53
CA THR A 70 -18.86 -6.15 0.76
C THR A 70 -17.81 -6.30 -0.33
N PHE A 71 -17.08 -7.42 -0.31
CA PHE A 71 -16.08 -7.72 -1.32
C PHE A 71 -16.70 -8.38 -2.55
N SER A 72 -16.27 -7.96 -3.74
CA SER A 72 -16.74 -8.46 -5.03
C SER A 72 -16.34 -9.93 -5.26
N GLN A 73 -15.27 -10.40 -4.62
CA GLN A 73 -14.78 -11.78 -4.71
C GLN A 73 -15.24 -12.62 -3.50
N GLU A 74 -16.02 -13.67 -3.77
CA GLU A 74 -16.61 -14.58 -2.77
C GLU A 74 -15.58 -15.12 -1.74
N PRO A 75 -14.38 -15.61 -2.12
CA PRO A 75 -13.41 -16.11 -1.14
C PRO A 75 -12.98 -15.06 -0.10
N LEU A 76 -12.83 -13.80 -0.54
CA LEU A 76 -12.40 -12.72 0.37
C LEU A 76 -13.55 -12.24 1.25
N GLN A 77 -14.77 -12.22 0.72
CA GLN A 77 -15.97 -11.94 1.52
C GLN A 77 -16.16 -12.98 2.64
N GLU A 78 -15.91 -14.27 2.37
CA GLU A 78 -15.97 -15.32 3.41
C GLU A 78 -14.95 -15.06 4.53
N ARG A 79 -13.68 -14.79 4.17
CA ARG A 79 -12.62 -14.46 5.15
C ARG A 79 -12.95 -13.20 5.97
N TYR A 80 -13.40 -12.13 5.31
CA TYR A 80 -13.79 -10.88 5.97
C TYR A 80 -14.94 -11.08 6.95
N THR A 81 -15.99 -11.80 6.53
CA THR A 81 -17.14 -12.10 7.41
C THR A 81 -16.69 -12.88 8.64
N GLN A 82 -15.84 -13.90 8.46
CA GLN A 82 -15.30 -14.68 9.56
C GLN A 82 -14.45 -13.85 10.53
N ALA A 83 -13.58 -12.96 10.01
CA ALA A 83 -12.76 -12.07 10.84
C ALA A 83 -13.65 -11.14 11.68
N VAL A 84 -14.61 -10.45 11.05
CA VAL A 84 -15.55 -9.54 11.72
C VAL A 84 -16.40 -10.26 12.77
N GLU A 85 -16.91 -11.48 12.48
CA GLU A 85 -17.65 -12.29 13.47
C GLU A 85 -16.80 -12.67 14.69
N ASN A 86 -15.50 -12.86 14.51
CA ASN A 86 -14.55 -13.17 15.60
C ASN A 86 -14.03 -11.92 16.34
N ASN A 87 -14.33 -10.70 15.85
CA ASN A 87 -13.73 -9.42 16.30
C ASN A 87 -12.22 -9.33 16.01
N GLU A 88 -11.80 -9.90 14.88
CA GLU A 88 -10.46 -9.83 14.32
C GLU A 88 -10.50 -9.00 13.02
N ALA A 89 -9.37 -8.40 12.64
CA ALA A 89 -9.25 -7.72 11.34
C ALA A 89 -8.88 -8.75 10.26
N LEU A 90 -9.39 -8.56 9.04
CA LEU A 90 -8.89 -9.24 7.85
C LEU A 90 -7.45 -8.78 7.58
N ILE A 91 -6.49 -9.70 7.49
CA ILE A 91 -5.08 -9.34 7.34
C ILE A 91 -4.64 -9.53 5.89
N ILE A 92 -4.19 -8.45 5.26
CA ILE A 92 -3.74 -8.41 3.87
C ILE A 92 -2.28 -8.00 3.83
N ASP A 93 -1.41 -8.90 3.40
CA ASP A 93 -0.01 -8.55 3.13
C ASP A 93 0.10 -7.96 1.72
N VAL A 94 0.82 -6.86 1.59
CA VAL A 94 1.00 -6.11 0.34
C VAL A 94 2.50 -6.11 0.03
N LEU A 95 2.88 -6.88 -1.00
CA LEU A 95 4.27 -7.13 -1.36
C LEU A 95 4.67 -6.13 -2.44
N LEU A 96 5.52 -5.17 -2.07
CA LEU A 96 5.79 -3.96 -2.84
C LEU A 96 7.30 -3.79 -3.08
N PRO A 97 7.73 -3.49 -4.32
CA PRO A 97 9.10 -3.07 -4.59
C PRO A 97 9.39 -1.65 -4.10
N SER A 98 10.67 -1.28 -4.15
CA SER A 98 11.20 -0.03 -3.59
C SER A 98 10.67 1.27 -4.20
N TYR A 99 10.02 1.23 -5.37
CA TYR A 99 9.42 2.43 -5.98
C TYR A 99 8.07 2.84 -5.35
N TYR A 100 7.48 2.04 -4.46
CA TYR A 100 6.39 2.52 -3.60
C TYR A 100 6.95 3.22 -2.37
N THR A 101 6.41 4.40 -2.05
CA THR A 101 6.76 5.17 -0.87
C THR A 101 6.31 4.48 0.41
N ASP A 102 6.93 4.82 1.55
CA ASP A 102 6.52 4.34 2.87
C ASP A 102 5.05 4.70 3.21
N GLY A 103 4.49 5.73 2.56
CA GLY A 103 3.12 6.20 2.79
C GLY A 103 2.04 5.35 2.12
N PHE A 104 2.37 4.50 1.14
CA PHE A 104 1.38 3.78 0.33
C PHE A 104 0.37 2.96 1.17
N ILE A 105 0.82 2.31 2.24
CA ILE A 105 -0.07 1.51 3.11
C ILE A 105 -1.07 2.38 3.88
N GLU A 106 -0.67 3.58 4.31
CA GLU A 106 -1.58 4.52 4.98
C GLU A 106 -2.63 5.05 3.98
N THR A 107 -2.21 5.39 2.76
CA THR A 107 -3.10 5.75 1.65
C THR A 107 -4.09 4.63 1.33
N LEU A 108 -3.62 3.39 1.20
CA LEU A 108 -4.44 2.22 0.92
C LEU A 108 -5.46 1.95 2.05
N ALA A 109 -5.02 1.91 3.31
CA ALA A 109 -5.92 1.76 4.45
C ALA A 109 -6.97 2.88 4.53
N GLY A 110 -6.57 4.12 4.17
CA GLY A 110 -7.44 5.28 4.08
C GLY A 110 -8.60 5.11 3.10
N GLN A 111 -8.40 4.46 1.95
CA GLN A 111 -9.47 4.21 0.97
C GLN A 111 -10.54 3.26 1.51
N PHE A 112 -10.14 2.21 2.24
CA PHE A 112 -11.08 1.25 2.84
C PHE A 112 -11.81 1.81 4.08
N GLY A 113 -11.23 2.80 4.78
CA GLY A 113 -11.91 3.60 5.81
C GLY A 113 -12.37 2.83 7.07
N THR A 114 -11.84 1.64 7.33
CA THR A 114 -12.29 0.72 8.39
C THR A 114 -11.14 0.07 9.16
N ASP A 115 -11.32 -0.11 10.47
CA ASP A 115 -10.39 -0.84 11.35
C ASP A 115 -10.50 -2.38 11.20
N ASN A 116 -11.50 -2.87 10.45
CA ASN A 116 -11.73 -4.30 10.23
C ASN A 116 -10.78 -4.92 9.17
N ILE A 117 -9.86 -4.13 8.59
CA ILE A 117 -8.85 -4.58 7.64
C ILE A 117 -7.50 -4.05 8.10
N GLN A 118 -6.48 -4.91 8.11
CA GLN A 118 -5.09 -4.53 8.38
C GLN A 118 -4.25 -4.83 7.13
N PHE A 119 -3.61 -3.79 6.59
CA PHE A 119 -2.63 -3.91 5.53
C PHE A 119 -1.20 -3.94 6.12
N ASN A 120 -0.38 -4.90 5.70
CA ASN A 120 1.04 -4.99 6.08
C ASN A 120 1.92 -4.80 4.83
N ARG A 121 2.93 -3.93 4.88
CA ARG A 121 3.97 -3.90 3.83
C ARG A 121 4.95 -5.06 3.99
N ILE A 122 5.30 -5.68 2.88
CA ILE A 122 6.46 -6.57 2.74
C ILE A 122 7.26 -6.07 1.53
N ASP A 123 8.54 -5.78 1.69
CA ASP A 123 9.36 -5.27 0.59
C ASP A 123 9.82 -6.38 -0.36
N ILE A 124 9.82 -6.09 -1.68
CA ILE A 124 10.41 -6.93 -2.74
C ILE A 124 11.69 -6.26 -3.28
N ASP A 125 12.84 -6.88 -3.04
CA ASP A 125 14.16 -6.41 -3.47
C ASP A 125 14.69 -7.11 -4.75
N THR A 126 13.81 -7.78 -5.50
CA THR A 126 14.12 -8.50 -6.75
C THR A 126 13.21 -8.08 -7.91
N ASN A 127 13.68 -8.29 -9.13
CA ASN A 127 12.91 -8.33 -10.38
C ASN A 127 12.37 -9.75 -10.67
N THR A 128 11.57 -9.93 -11.73
CA THR A 128 10.99 -11.25 -12.07
C THR A 128 12.01 -12.29 -12.51
N VAL A 129 13.15 -11.89 -13.08
CA VAL A 129 14.20 -12.82 -13.56
C VAL A 129 14.83 -13.58 -12.39
N ASP A 130 15.13 -12.88 -11.31
CA ASP A 130 15.74 -13.44 -10.09
C ASP A 130 14.70 -13.84 -9.01
N LEU A 131 13.42 -13.57 -9.24
CA LEU A 131 12.32 -13.96 -8.33
C LEU A 131 12.24 -15.48 -8.15
N THR A 132 12.24 -15.93 -6.89
CA THR A 132 12.27 -17.36 -6.54
C THR A 132 11.17 -17.75 -5.55
N GLU A 133 11.18 -17.18 -4.35
CA GLU A 133 10.16 -17.41 -3.32
C GLU A 133 9.91 -16.11 -2.56
N LEU A 134 8.63 -15.77 -2.35
CA LEU A 134 8.21 -14.61 -1.56
C LEU A 134 7.72 -15.09 -0.20
N THR A 135 8.23 -14.49 0.87
CA THR A 135 7.79 -14.79 2.23
C THR A 135 6.64 -13.87 2.61
N VAL A 136 5.57 -14.44 3.14
CA VAL A 136 4.38 -13.74 3.65
C VAL A 136 4.11 -14.13 5.10
N SER A 137 3.36 -13.31 5.82
CA SER A 137 2.98 -13.56 7.21
C SER A 137 2.10 -14.80 7.30
N GLU A 138 2.39 -15.72 8.22
CA GLU A 138 1.60 -16.95 8.40
C GLU A 138 0.10 -16.63 8.57
N ASN A 139 -0.20 -15.57 9.31
CA ASN A 139 -1.54 -15.09 9.65
C ASN A 139 -2.18 -14.12 8.65
N SER A 140 -1.61 -13.88 7.45
CA SER A 140 -2.34 -13.14 6.41
C SER A 140 -3.47 -14.00 5.81
N ASP A 141 -4.64 -13.43 5.61
CA ASP A 141 -5.78 -14.07 4.92
C ASP A 141 -5.66 -13.91 3.41
N ALA A 142 -5.15 -12.75 2.99
CA ALA A 142 -4.93 -12.40 1.60
C ALA A 142 -3.55 -11.79 1.37
N VAL A 143 -3.17 -11.72 0.10
CA VAL A 143 -1.91 -11.18 -0.38
C VAL A 143 -2.16 -10.38 -1.66
N ILE A 144 -1.67 -9.15 -1.73
CA ILE A 144 -1.57 -8.36 -2.96
C ILE A 144 -0.09 -8.34 -3.34
N MET A 145 0.25 -8.89 -4.50
CA MET A 145 1.63 -8.99 -4.98
C MET A 145 1.81 -8.11 -6.21
N ASP A 146 2.73 -7.16 -6.15
CA ASP A 146 3.11 -6.34 -7.30
C ASP A 146 3.61 -7.20 -8.49
N ALA A 147 3.22 -6.86 -9.71
CA ALA A 147 3.58 -7.60 -10.92
C ALA A 147 5.05 -7.37 -11.36
N LEU A 148 5.79 -6.48 -10.71
CA LEU A 148 7.19 -6.14 -10.94
C LEU A 148 7.49 -5.60 -12.35
N GLN A 149 6.51 -5.02 -13.05
CA GLN A 149 6.67 -4.55 -14.43
C GLN A 149 7.54 -3.28 -14.48
N ILE A 150 7.31 -2.34 -13.56
CA ILE A 150 8.19 -1.17 -13.38
C ILE A 150 9.56 -1.61 -12.85
N ARG A 151 9.63 -2.61 -11.95
CA ARG A 151 10.91 -3.14 -11.44
C ARG A 151 11.75 -3.74 -12.57
N ASP A 152 11.16 -4.58 -13.40
CA ASP A 152 11.86 -5.19 -14.55
C ASP A 152 12.33 -4.13 -15.55
N TYR A 153 11.58 -3.04 -15.71
CA TYR A 153 11.98 -1.89 -16.51
C TYR A 153 13.15 -1.12 -15.88
N ASN A 154 13.06 -0.73 -14.59
CA ASN A 154 14.11 0.00 -13.87
C ASN A 154 15.43 -0.78 -13.78
N ASP A 155 15.36 -2.10 -13.64
CA ASP A 155 16.52 -2.99 -13.61
C ASP A 155 17.10 -3.29 -15.02
N GLU A 156 16.54 -2.71 -16.10
CA GLU A 156 16.85 -2.94 -17.52
C GLU A 156 16.64 -4.40 -18.01
N VAL A 157 15.89 -5.22 -17.26
CA VAL A 157 15.62 -6.65 -17.57
C VAL A 157 14.26 -6.92 -18.24
N LEU A 158 13.50 -5.88 -18.60
CA LEU A 158 12.18 -6.00 -19.22
C LEU A 158 12.11 -6.96 -20.45
N PRO A 159 13.12 -7.03 -21.36
CA PRO A 159 13.12 -8.00 -22.47
C PRO A 159 13.32 -9.47 -22.04
N GLU A 160 13.72 -9.68 -20.79
CA GLU A 160 14.04 -10.96 -20.15
C GLU A 160 13.02 -11.31 -19.05
N ARG A 161 11.98 -10.46 -18.86
CA ARG A 161 10.88 -10.60 -17.91
C ARG A 161 10.33 -12.02 -17.88
N ASN A 162 10.17 -12.54 -16.66
CA ASN A 162 9.83 -13.92 -16.41
C ASN A 162 8.50 -14.05 -15.67
N VAL A 163 7.40 -14.03 -16.43
CA VAL A 163 6.03 -14.23 -15.91
C VAL A 163 5.84 -15.61 -15.29
N ASP A 164 6.60 -16.64 -15.71
CA ASP A 164 6.58 -17.95 -15.06
C ASP A 164 7.11 -17.85 -13.61
N ASN A 165 8.14 -17.05 -13.32
CA ASN A 165 8.61 -16.84 -11.95
C ASN A 165 7.56 -16.12 -11.09
N LEU A 166 6.92 -15.07 -11.64
CA LEU A 166 5.84 -14.34 -10.96
C LEU A 166 4.66 -15.25 -10.62
N THR A 167 4.19 -16.05 -11.59
CA THR A 167 3.07 -16.97 -11.40
C THR A 167 3.43 -18.17 -10.53
N ASN A 168 4.68 -18.64 -10.52
CA ASN A 168 5.16 -19.62 -9.55
C ASN A 168 5.15 -19.06 -8.11
N ALA A 169 5.57 -17.80 -7.92
CA ALA A 169 5.48 -17.13 -6.62
C ALA A 169 4.02 -16.97 -6.15
N TYR A 170 3.13 -16.52 -7.04
CA TYR A 170 1.68 -16.50 -6.81
C TYR A 170 1.17 -17.87 -6.36
N MET A 171 1.49 -18.93 -7.11
CA MET A 171 1.00 -20.28 -6.83
C MET A 171 1.56 -20.85 -5.52
N ASN A 172 2.79 -20.52 -5.14
CA ASN A 172 3.34 -20.91 -3.84
C ASN A 172 2.56 -20.27 -2.68
N ILE A 173 2.23 -18.96 -2.80
CA ILE A 173 1.43 -18.24 -1.81
C ILE A 173 -0.02 -18.78 -1.79
N TYR A 174 -0.65 -18.97 -2.94
CA TYR A 174 -2.01 -19.50 -3.06
C TYR A 174 -2.14 -20.91 -2.44
N ASN A 175 -1.17 -21.79 -2.71
CA ASN A 175 -1.10 -23.13 -2.12
C ASN A 175 -0.86 -23.13 -0.59
N SER A 176 -0.61 -21.97 0.02
CA SER A 176 -0.52 -21.78 1.48
C SER A 176 -1.86 -21.39 2.15
N ASP A 177 -3.00 -21.59 1.45
CA ASP A 177 -4.37 -21.24 1.89
C ASP A 177 -4.62 -19.73 2.02
N LYS A 178 -4.06 -18.96 1.08
CA LYS A 178 -4.20 -17.50 0.99
C LYS A 178 -4.88 -17.10 -0.32
N ILE A 179 -5.67 -16.04 -0.26
CA ILE A 179 -6.23 -15.40 -1.45
C ILE A 179 -5.16 -14.49 -2.02
N VAL A 180 -4.83 -14.61 -3.31
CA VAL A 180 -3.71 -13.87 -3.90
C VAL A 180 -4.22 -13.02 -5.06
N TYR A 181 -3.81 -11.76 -5.07
CA TYR A 181 -4.06 -10.79 -6.14
C TYR A 181 -2.71 -10.42 -6.78
N ILE A 182 -2.71 -10.24 -8.10
CA ILE A 182 -1.57 -9.65 -8.82
C ILE A 182 -1.92 -8.20 -9.12
N LEU A 183 -1.09 -7.28 -8.65
CA LEU A 183 -1.23 -5.85 -8.88
C LEU A 183 -0.42 -5.46 -10.13
N GLY A 184 -1.12 -5.29 -11.25
CA GLY A 184 -0.56 -4.68 -12.45
C GLY A 184 -0.14 -3.24 -12.18
N ASN A 185 0.91 -2.78 -12.86
CA ASN A 185 1.47 -1.45 -12.68
C ASN A 185 0.85 -0.42 -13.65
N PRO A 186 0.82 0.87 -13.28
CA PRO A 186 0.53 1.94 -14.24
C PRO A 186 1.66 2.12 -15.25
N ASN A 187 1.32 2.71 -16.40
CA ASN A 187 2.26 3.00 -17.49
C ASN A 187 3.13 4.24 -17.21
N VAL A 188 3.86 4.26 -16.09
CA VAL A 188 4.56 5.46 -15.60
C VAL A 188 5.76 5.90 -16.47
N HIS A 189 6.18 5.02 -17.39
CA HIS A 189 7.24 5.27 -18.37
C HIS A 189 6.67 5.25 -19.79
N GLU A 190 5.64 6.06 -20.05
CA GLU A 190 4.85 6.09 -21.31
C GLU A 190 5.68 6.20 -22.61
N HIS A 191 6.93 6.62 -22.54
CA HIS A 191 7.82 6.82 -23.69
C HIS A 191 8.77 5.64 -23.96
N GLU A 192 8.84 4.65 -23.07
CA GLU A 192 9.87 3.60 -23.09
C GLU A 192 9.29 2.19 -22.88
N ASN A 193 8.60 1.65 -23.91
CA ASN A 193 8.22 0.24 -24.10
C ASN A 193 7.43 -0.51 -23.00
N LEU A 194 7.19 0.08 -21.82
CA LEU A 194 6.50 -0.57 -20.70
C LEU A 194 5.07 -1.00 -21.09
N ALA A 195 4.35 -0.14 -21.81
CA ALA A 195 2.96 -0.37 -22.25
C ALA A 195 2.72 -1.71 -22.99
N ASP A 196 3.66 -2.17 -23.83
CA ASP A 196 3.52 -3.44 -24.55
C ASP A 196 3.51 -4.63 -23.58
N ILE A 197 4.33 -4.56 -22.52
CA ILE A 197 4.43 -5.60 -21.49
C ILE A 197 3.23 -5.58 -20.54
N LEU A 198 2.76 -4.40 -20.14
CA LEU A 198 1.56 -4.28 -19.29
C LEU A 198 0.35 -4.94 -19.99
N ALA A 199 0.20 -4.70 -21.30
CA ALA A 199 -0.89 -5.28 -22.09
C ALA A 199 -0.73 -6.79 -22.32
N GLU A 200 0.50 -7.29 -22.53
CA GLU A 200 0.77 -8.73 -22.65
C GLU A 200 0.47 -9.47 -21.32
N ASP A 201 0.94 -8.93 -20.20
CA ASP A 201 0.68 -9.48 -18.87
C ASP A 201 -0.80 -9.48 -18.52
N GLN A 202 -1.51 -8.36 -18.74
CA GLN A 202 -2.96 -8.28 -18.50
C GLN A 202 -3.70 -9.37 -19.28
N ALA A 203 -3.42 -9.50 -20.58
CA ALA A 203 -4.07 -10.51 -21.42
C ALA A 203 -3.79 -11.93 -20.92
N SER A 204 -2.51 -12.22 -20.60
CA SER A 204 -2.07 -13.53 -20.11
C SER A 204 -2.67 -13.89 -18.75
N LEU A 205 -2.61 -12.97 -17.78
CA LEU A 205 -3.05 -13.23 -16.41
C LEU A 205 -4.57 -13.31 -16.31
N VAL A 206 -5.32 -12.49 -17.07
CA VAL A 206 -6.78 -12.58 -17.13
C VAL A 206 -7.25 -13.83 -17.89
N GLU A 207 -6.58 -14.25 -18.98
CA GLU A 207 -6.93 -15.50 -19.69
C GLU A 207 -6.70 -16.76 -18.84
N ASN A 208 -5.82 -16.69 -17.85
CA ASN A 208 -5.52 -17.80 -16.92
C ASN A 208 -6.23 -17.70 -15.56
N ASP A 209 -7.31 -16.92 -15.45
CA ASP A 209 -8.16 -16.78 -14.25
C ASP A 209 -7.43 -16.27 -12.98
N TYR A 210 -6.32 -15.55 -13.11
CA TYR A 210 -5.69 -14.88 -11.95
C TYR A 210 -6.50 -13.66 -11.51
N PHE A 211 -6.54 -13.36 -10.20
CA PHE A 211 -7.11 -12.11 -9.70
C PHE A 211 -6.16 -10.93 -9.99
N TYR A 212 -6.21 -10.43 -11.22
CA TYR A 212 -5.38 -9.33 -11.71
C TYR A 212 -6.08 -7.98 -11.52
N ILE A 213 -5.46 -7.09 -10.74
CA ILE A 213 -5.87 -5.69 -10.55
C ILE A 213 -5.11 -4.87 -11.60
N ASP A 214 -5.81 -4.35 -12.61
CA ASP A 214 -5.19 -3.55 -13.67
C ASP A 214 -5.05 -2.08 -13.26
N ASN A 215 -3.90 -1.48 -13.57
CA ASN A 215 -3.63 -0.06 -13.35
C ASN A 215 -3.13 0.65 -14.61
N GLN A 216 -3.17 0.01 -15.79
CA GLN A 216 -2.72 0.63 -17.04
C GLN A 216 -3.47 1.93 -17.38
N ASP A 217 -4.77 1.96 -17.10
CA ASP A 217 -5.66 3.11 -17.33
C ASP A 217 -5.64 4.15 -16.18
N VAL A 218 -4.78 3.98 -15.16
CA VAL A 218 -4.57 5.01 -14.13
C VAL A 218 -4.06 6.29 -14.79
N SER A 219 -4.69 7.41 -14.43
CA SER A 219 -4.35 8.73 -14.95
C SER A 219 -4.28 9.75 -13.81
N VAL A 220 -3.22 10.57 -13.85
CA VAL A 220 -2.93 11.66 -12.92
C VAL A 220 -2.79 12.97 -13.69
N ASP A 221 -3.05 14.11 -13.05
CA ASP A 221 -2.92 15.43 -13.68
C ASP A 221 -1.45 15.90 -13.75
N GLY A 222 -0.56 15.24 -12.98
CA GLY A 222 0.88 15.54 -12.87
C GLY A 222 1.81 14.46 -13.43
N GLU A 223 3.00 14.35 -12.83
CA GLU A 223 3.97 13.29 -13.16
C GLU A 223 3.59 11.98 -12.46
N PHE A 224 3.76 10.84 -13.15
CA PHE A 224 3.52 9.52 -12.57
C PHE A 224 4.66 9.05 -11.65
N TYR A 225 5.88 9.45 -11.98
CA TYR A 225 7.12 8.94 -11.37
C TYR A 225 8.07 10.09 -11.02
N ASP A 226 8.62 10.07 -9.81
CA ASP A 226 9.71 10.93 -9.38
C ASP A 226 11.05 10.27 -9.73
N TYR A 227 11.63 10.69 -10.84
CA TYR A 227 12.94 10.21 -11.33
C TYR A 227 14.14 10.70 -10.49
N GLU A 228 13.96 11.66 -9.57
CA GLU A 228 15.02 12.04 -8.60
C GLU A 228 14.99 11.16 -7.35
N ALA A 229 13.79 10.75 -6.91
CA ALA A 229 13.58 9.86 -5.77
C ALA A 229 13.61 8.35 -6.13
N ASP A 230 13.42 8.00 -7.40
CA ASP A 230 13.18 6.63 -7.90
C ASP A 230 11.93 5.99 -7.29
N THR A 231 10.83 6.75 -7.24
CA THR A 231 9.54 6.32 -6.68
C THR A 231 8.34 6.82 -7.46
N LEU A 232 7.20 6.12 -7.35
CA LEU A 232 5.89 6.62 -7.74
C LEU A 232 5.56 7.93 -7.02
N THR A 233 4.79 8.81 -7.67
CA THR A 233 4.28 10.01 -7.02
C THR A 233 3.10 9.68 -6.09
N PRO A 234 2.88 10.44 -5.00
CA PRO A 234 1.74 10.20 -4.09
C PRO A 234 0.36 10.27 -4.77
N GLU A 235 0.24 11.02 -5.87
CA GLU A 235 -0.99 11.07 -6.67
C GLU A 235 -1.23 9.73 -7.39
N THR A 236 -0.19 9.16 -8.00
CA THR A 236 -0.23 7.84 -8.65
C THR A 236 -0.53 6.74 -7.64
N GLU A 237 0.13 6.77 -6.47
CA GLU A 237 -0.15 5.86 -5.36
C GLU A 237 -1.61 5.94 -4.89
N SER A 238 -2.17 7.15 -4.82
CA SER A 238 -3.59 7.35 -4.48
C SER A 238 -4.52 6.71 -5.51
N ARG A 239 -4.22 6.83 -6.81
CA ARG A 239 -4.98 6.17 -7.89
C ARG A 239 -4.87 4.65 -7.88
N ILE A 240 -3.67 4.10 -7.60
CA ILE A 240 -3.49 2.65 -7.44
C ILE A 240 -4.34 2.16 -6.24
N ALA A 241 -4.36 2.90 -5.14
CA ALA A 241 -5.19 2.56 -3.98
C ALA A 241 -6.71 2.64 -4.29
N GLU A 242 -7.15 3.62 -5.08
CA GLU A 242 -8.53 3.69 -5.61
C GLU A 242 -8.86 2.47 -6.49
N SER A 243 -7.95 2.06 -7.38
CA SER A 243 -8.11 0.89 -8.25
C SER A 243 -8.20 -0.43 -7.46
N ILE A 244 -7.33 -0.60 -6.45
CA ILE A 244 -7.38 -1.76 -5.54
C ILE A 244 -8.73 -1.82 -4.81
N TYR A 245 -9.19 -0.69 -4.26
CA TYR A 245 -10.51 -0.61 -3.61
C TYR A 245 -11.63 -0.99 -4.59
N GLY A 246 -11.66 -0.37 -5.78
CA GLY A 246 -12.67 -0.63 -6.80
C GLY A 246 -12.72 -2.10 -7.22
N TYR A 247 -11.57 -2.72 -7.53
CA TYR A 247 -11.50 -4.13 -7.89
C TYR A 247 -11.98 -5.08 -6.78
N MET A 248 -11.74 -4.71 -5.51
CA MET A 248 -12.02 -5.57 -4.38
C MET A 248 -13.45 -5.39 -3.83
N VAL A 249 -14.09 -4.24 -4.03
CA VAL A 249 -15.34 -3.83 -3.33
C VAL A 249 -16.49 -3.45 -4.28
N GLU A 250 -16.22 -3.08 -5.53
CA GLU A 250 -17.23 -2.64 -6.52
C GLU A 250 -17.56 -3.69 -7.60
#